data_AF-A0A1V5JV32-F1
#
_entry.id   AF-A0A1V5JV32-F1
#
_cell.length_a   1.000
_cell.length_b   1.000
_cell.length_c   1.000
_cell.angle_alpha   90.00
_cell.angle_beta   90.00
_cell.angle_gamma   90.00
#
_symmetry.space_group_name_H-M   'P 1'
#
loop_
_entity.id
_entity.type
_entity.pdbx_description
1 polymer ?
#
loop_
_entity_poly.entity_id
_entity_poly.type
_entity_poly.pdbx_seq_one_letter_code
_entity_poly.pdbx_strand_id
1 'polypeptide(L)' 'MAYFLCVLGLVLVFEGLPYFISPDLVKRMARQVESLPARQLRSLGLVMAFAGLGVIWLGRHLGG' A
#
# COMPACT_ATOMS: atom_id res chain seq x y z
N MET A 1 -9.39 4.72 -19.44
CA MET A 1 -8.13 3.97 -19.65
C MET A 1 -6.90 4.71 -19.11
N ALA A 2 -6.66 5.98 -19.47
CA ALA A 2 -5.45 6.71 -19.05
C ALA A 2 -5.28 6.80 -17.51
N TYR A 3 -6.35 7.12 -16.77
CA TYR A 3 -6.32 7.16 -15.30
C TYR A 3 -5.88 5.85 -14.65
N PHE A 4 -6.33 4.70 -15.18
CA PHE A 4 -5.95 3.39 -14.67
C PHE A 4 -4.44 3.16 -14.79
N LEU A 5 -3.87 3.47 -15.97
CA LEU A 5 -2.43 3.35 -16.22
C LEU A 5 -1.61 4.30 -15.34
N CYS A 6 -2.08 5.54 -15.12
CA CYS A 6 -1.41 6.48 -14.22
C CYS A 6 -1.40 6.00 -12.77
N VAL A 7 -2.52 5.51 -12.24
CA VAL A 7 -2.59 4.99 -10.87
C VAL A 7 -1.73 3.73 -10.74
N LEU A 8 -1.77 2.84 -11.73
CA LEU A 8 -0.91 1.65 -11.77
C LEU A 8 0.57 2.04 -11.75
N GLY A 9 0.97 3.01 -12.57
CA GLY A 9 2.34 3.53 -12.61
C GLY A 9 2.77 4.16 -11.29
N LEU A 10 1.88 4.93 -10.65
CA LEU A 10 2.15 5.54 -9.35
C LEU A 10 2.37 4.47 -8.28
N VAL A 11 1.54 3.43 -8.23
CA VAL A 11 1.69 2.30 -7.29
C VAL A 11 3.02 1.59 -7.51
N LEU A 12 3.42 1.34 -8.77
CA LEU A 12 4.71 0.73 -9.09
C LEU A 12 5.90 1.58 -8.65
N VAL A 13 5.83 2.89 -8.84
CA VAL A 13 6.88 3.84 -8.40
C VAL A 13 6.98 3.84 -6.88
N PHE A 14 5.85 3.93 -6.18
CA PHE A 14 5.81 3.92 -4.71
C PHE A 14 6.27 2.60 -4.10
N GLU A 15 5.92 1.46 -4.71
CA GLU A 15 6.42 0.16 -4.28
C GLU A 15 7.91 0.00 -4.61
N GLY A 16 8.38 0.43 -5.78
CA GLY A 16 9.77 0.25 -6.23
C GLY A 16 10.79 1.16 -5.54
N LEU A 17 10.39 2.38 -5.16
CA LEU A 17 11.26 3.39 -4.54
C LEU A 17 11.96 2.90 -3.26
N PRO A 18 11.26 2.32 -2.27
CA PRO A 18 11.87 1.76 -1.07
C PRO A 18 12.95 0.71 -1.36
N TYR A 19 12.71 -0.18 -2.34
CA TYR A 19 13.70 -1.20 -2.73
C TYR A 19 14.97 -0.57 -3.32
N PHE A 20 14.84 0.55 -4.04
CA PHE A 20 15.96 1.26 -4.63
C PHE A 20 16.74 2.09 -3.59
N ILE A 21 16.04 2.84 -2.73
CA ILE A 21 16.66 3.75 -1.76
C ILE A 21 17.33 2.98 -0.62
N SER A 22 16.67 1.96 -0.06
CA SER A 22 17.20 1.22 1.08
C SER A 22 16.67 -0.22 1.11
N PRO A 23 17.32 -1.16 0.41
CA PRO A 23 16.90 -2.55 0.39
C PRO A 23 16.98 -3.21 1.78
N ASP A 24 17.89 -2.76 2.65
CA ASP A 24 18.01 -3.28 4.01
C ASP A 24 16.82 -2.90 4.90
N LEU A 25 16.26 -1.70 4.73
CA LEU A 25 15.04 -1.30 5.43
C LEU A 25 13.87 -2.23 5.04
N VAL A 26 13.69 -2.48 3.75
CA VAL A 26 12.62 -3.35 3.25
C VAL A 26 12.78 -4.78 3.78
N LYS A 27 13.99 -5.33 3.75
CA LYS A 27 14.28 -6.67 4.33
C LYS A 27 13.97 -6.72 5.83
N ARG A 28 14.29 -5.65 6.57
CA ARG A 28 14.03 -5.57 8.01
C ARG A 28 12.53 -5.50 8.30
N MET A 29 11.78 -4.74 7.53
CA MET A 29 10.31 -4.68 7.60
C MET A 29 9.70 -6.05 7.27
N ALA A 30 10.20 -6.75 6.24
CA ALA A 30 9.70 -8.07 5.86
C ALA A 30 9.87 -9.10 7.00
N ARG A 31 11.04 -9.13 7.66
CA ARG A 31 11.28 -9.98 8.85
C ARG A 31 10.37 -9.63 10.02
N GLN A 32 10.04 -8.35 10.17
CA GLN A 32 9.13 -7.89 11.22
C GLN A 32 7.67 -8.26 10.91
N VAL A 33 7.29 -8.31 9.64
CA VAL A 33 5.98 -8.82 9.19
C VAL A 33 5.89 -10.33 9.43
N GLU A 34 6.97 -11.07 9.17
CA GLU A 34 7.02 -12.52 9.38
C GLU A 34 6.85 -12.91 10.86
N SER A 35 7.30 -12.06 11.80
CA SER A 35 7.13 -12.32 13.23
C SER A 35 5.73 -12.00 13.77
N LEU A 36 4.86 -11.35 12.98
CA LEU A 36 3.48 -11.04 13.38
C LEU A 36 2.56 -12.26 13.21
N PRO A 37 1.65 -12.53 14.17
CA PRO A 37 0.64 -13.57 14.02
C PRO A 37 -0.28 -13.29 12.82
N ALA A 38 -0.65 -14.33 12.07
CA ALA A 38 -1.52 -14.23 10.90
C ALA A 38 -2.87 -13.53 11.18
N ARG A 39 -3.39 -13.63 12.42
CA ARG A 39 -4.61 -12.92 12.83
C ARG A 39 -4.42 -11.39 12.85
N GLN A 40 -3.32 -10.91 13.41
CA GLN A 40 -3.00 -9.47 13.42
C GLN A 40 -2.78 -8.96 11.99
N LEU A 41 -2.05 -9.72 11.18
CA LEU A 41 -1.78 -9.34 9.79
C LEU A 41 -3.07 -9.22 8.97
N ARG A 42 -4.02 -10.16 9.16
CA ARG A 42 -5.35 -10.10 8.54
C ARG A 42 -6.17 -8.90 9.01
N SER A 43 -6.22 -8.61 10.31
CA SER A 43 -6.95 -7.43 10.80
C SER A 43 -6.36 -6.13 10.28
N LEU A 44 -5.03 -6.04 10.23
CA LEU A 44 -4.32 -4.84 9.80
C LEU A 44 -4.50 -4.62 8.30
N GLY A 45 -4.40 -5.68 7.49
CA GLY A 45 -4.71 -5.64 6.06
C GLY A 45 -6.17 -5.28 5.78
N LEU A 46 -7.12 -5.78 6.58
CA LEU A 46 -8.53 -5.43 6.45
C LEU A 46 -8.77 -3.94 6.75
N VAL A 47 -8.20 -3.41 7.84
CA VAL A 47 -8.29 -1.99 8.18
C VAL A 47 -7.66 -1.12 7.08
N MET A 48 -6.48 -1.50 6.56
CA MET A 48 -5.83 -0.79 5.45
C MET A 48 -6.68 -0.80 4.18
N ALA A 49 -7.29 -1.94 3.83
CA ALA A 49 -8.16 -2.05 2.66
C ALA A 49 -9.39 -1.14 2.77
N PHE A 50 -10.07 -1.14 3.92
CA PHE A 50 -11.21 -0.26 4.15
C PHE A 50 -10.82 1.22 4.19
N ALA A 51 -9.70 1.56 4.82
CA ALA A 51 -9.16 2.92 4.80
C ALA A 51 -8.86 3.38 3.36
N GLY A 52 -8.21 2.53 2.56
CA GLY A 52 -7.94 2.79 1.15
C GLY A 52 -9.22 3.02 0.33
N LEU A 53 -10.23 2.17 0.51
CA LEU A 53 -11.56 2.36 -0.09
C LEU A 53 -12.20 3.69 0.34
N GLY A 54 -12.07 4.06 1.61
CA GLY A 54 -12.55 5.34 2.14
C GLY A 54 -11.87 6.53 1.46
N VAL A 55 -10.54 6.48 1.31
CA VAL A 55 -9.76 7.53 0.61
C VAL A 55 -10.16 7.62 -0.87
N ILE A 56 -10.32 6.49 -1.56
CA ILE A 56 -10.78 6.47 -2.95
C ILE A 56 -12.18 7.08 -3.07
N TRP A 57 -13.08 6.72 -2.14
CA TRP A 57 -14.44 7.26 -2.11
C TRP A 57 -14.45 8.78 -1.86
N LEU A 58 -13.69 9.25 -0.88
CA LEU A 58 -13.51 10.68 -0.59
C LEU A 58 -12.92 11.44 -1.78
N GLY A 59 -11.85 10.93 -2.37
CA GLY A 59 -11.21 11.54 -3.55
C GLY A 59 -12.16 11.62 -4.74
N ARG A 60 -13.02 10.61 -4.92
CA ARG A 60 -14.04 10.64 -5.98
C ARG A 60 -15.22 11.56 -5.67
N HIS A 61 -15.54 11.79 -4.40
CA HIS A 61 -16.67 12.63 -4.00
C HIS A 61 -16.30 14.11 -3.86
N LEU A 62 -15.07 14.41 -3.45
CA LEU A 62 -14.53 15.77 -3.32
C LEU A 62 -13.91 16.30 -4.63
N GLY A 63 -13.51 15.39 -5.54
CA GLY A 63 -12.72 15.71 -6.73
C GLY A 63 -13.48 16.11 -8.00
N GLY A 64 -14.81 15.96 -8.06
CA GLY A 64 -15.65 16.34 -9.21
C GLY A 64 -15.37 15.55 -10.49
#